data_AF-A0A350C219-F1
#
_entry.id   AF-A0A350C219-F1
#
_cell.length_a   1.000
_cell.length_b   1.000
_cell.length_c   1.000
_cell.angle_alpha   90.00
_cell.angle_beta   90.00
_cell.angle_gamma   90.00
#
_symmetry.space_group_name_H-M   'P 1'
#
loop_
_entity.id
_entity.type
_entity.pdbx_description
1 polymer ?
#
loop_
_entity_poly.entity_id
_entity_poly.type
_entity_poly.pdbx_seq_one_letter_code
_entity_poly.pdbx_strand_id
1 'polypeptide(L)'
;MMNNIKTILLIFSLLFTMSLSAQMAPDIHQDDNCGGINNNAFQGGEKLVYKLYYNWKFVWIPAGEVKFNVIENKNDFEVYVTGKTYESYNSFFEVDDKFYSKMNKETLLPTDFLRDIKEGNYVKYDSISFDQPNYNANTLHGRTKETAESEDWDLGECMQDMVSILYYVRNLDFES
;
A
#
# COMPACT_ATOMS: atom_id res chain seq x y z
N MET A 1 21.76 15.16 51.60
CA MET A 1 21.43 14.24 50.49
C MET A 1 19.99 14.44 49.96
N MET A 2 19.38 15.62 50.12
CA MET A 2 17.96 15.86 49.76
C MET A 2 17.76 17.04 48.78
N ASN A 3 18.80 17.86 48.55
CA ASN A 3 18.74 18.98 47.60
C ASN A 3 19.04 18.57 46.15
N ASN A 4 19.86 17.54 45.93
CA ASN A 4 20.21 17.09 44.57
C ASN A 4 19.05 16.36 43.87
N ILE A 5 18.12 15.78 44.63
CA ILE A 5 16.96 15.06 44.09
C ILE A 5 15.91 16.05 43.54
N LYS A 6 15.71 17.19 44.22
CA LYS A 6 14.80 18.25 43.73
C LYS A 6 15.30 18.92 42.46
N THR A 7 16.62 19.12 42.34
CA THR A 7 17.22 19.69 41.12
C THR A 7 17.15 18.73 39.94
N ILE A 8 17.30 17.42 40.15
CA ILE A 8 17.16 16.40 39.09
C ILE A 8 15.71 16.28 38.60
N LEU A 9 14.73 16.36 39.51
CA LEU A 9 13.29 16.35 39.15
C LEU A 9 12.86 17.60 38.37
N LEU A 10 13.43 18.77 38.66
CA LEU A 10 13.18 20.02 37.92
C LEU A 10 13.78 20.03 36.52
N ILE A 11 14.94 19.38 36.33
CA ILE A 11 15.57 19.24 35.00
C ILE A 11 14.78 18.25 34.12
N PHE A 12 14.23 17.18 34.72
CA PHE A 12 13.37 16.23 34.00
C PHE A 12 12.00 16.82 33.60
N SER A 13 11.44 17.74 34.39
CA SER A 13 10.18 18.41 34.01
C SER A 13 10.36 19.49 32.95
N LEU A 14 11.55 20.12 32.84
CA LEU A 14 11.85 21.11 31.80
C LEU A 14 12.20 20.49 30.44
N LEU A 15 12.65 19.24 30.39
CA LEU A 15 12.97 18.54 29.14
C LEU A 15 11.74 17.91 28.45
N PHE A 16 10.58 17.90 29.11
CA PHE A 16 9.35 17.32 28.55
C PHE A 16 8.47 18.35 27.79
N THR A 17 8.83 19.64 27.79
CA THR A 17 8.04 20.69 27.13
C THR A 17 8.63 21.18 25.81
N MET A 18 9.68 20.56 25.28
CA MET A 18 10.27 20.97 24.01
C MET A 18 9.59 20.26 22.84
N SER A 19 8.59 20.97 22.30
CA SER A 19 8.13 20.94 20.91
C SER A 19 7.67 19.59 20.37
N LEU A 20 6.43 19.23 20.70
CA LEU A 20 5.55 18.60 19.73
C LEU A 20 5.15 19.67 18.71
N SER A 21 6.04 19.99 17.76
CA SER A 21 5.58 20.62 16.53
C SER A 21 4.80 19.55 15.78
N ALA A 22 3.47 19.58 15.91
CA ALA A 22 2.61 18.94 14.93
C ALA A 22 2.93 19.65 13.61
N GLN A 23 3.80 19.04 12.80
CA GLN A 23 3.88 19.40 11.39
C GLN A 23 2.50 19.05 10.84
N MET A 24 1.70 20.09 10.61
CA MET A 24 0.51 19.99 9.80
C MET A 24 0.98 19.42 8.48
N ALA A 25 0.54 18.20 8.17
CA ALA A 25 0.69 17.66 6.83
C ALA A 25 0.08 18.69 5.86
N PRO A 26 0.69 18.91 4.69
CA PRO A 26 0.10 19.81 3.71
C PRO A 26 -1.33 19.36 3.44
N ASP A 27 -2.25 20.33 3.50
CA ASP A 27 -3.64 20.13 3.14
C ASP A 27 -3.66 19.79 1.65
N ILE A 28 -3.73 18.50 1.33
CA ILE A 28 -3.91 18.04 -0.04
C ILE A 28 -5.34 18.41 -0.36
N HIS A 29 -5.52 19.59 -0.97
CA HIS A 29 -6.76 19.95 -1.64
C HIS A 29 -6.99 18.92 -2.75
N GLN A 30 -7.67 17.84 -2.42
CA GLN A 30 -8.16 16.87 -3.37
C GLN A 30 -9.34 17.55 -4.04
N ASP A 31 -9.10 18.04 -5.25
CA ASP A 31 -10.14 18.57 -6.14
C ASP A 31 -11.27 17.53 -6.19
N ASP A 32 -12.51 17.91 -5.90
CA ASP A 32 -13.69 17.03 -5.77
C ASP A 32 -14.06 16.31 -7.09
N ASN A 33 -13.26 16.50 -8.14
CA ASN A 33 -13.33 15.71 -9.36
C ASN A 33 -12.27 14.63 -9.31
N CYS A 34 -12.66 13.39 -9.62
CA CYS A 34 -11.77 12.29 -10.03
C CYS A 34 -10.98 12.64 -11.30
N GLY A 35 -10.23 13.73 -11.28
CA GLY A 35 -9.53 14.32 -12.39
C GLY A 35 -8.55 13.32 -12.97
N GLY A 36 -8.56 13.22 -14.30
CA GLY A 36 -7.60 12.39 -15.00
C GLY A 36 -6.17 12.82 -14.67
N ILE A 37 -5.33 11.87 -14.27
CA ILE A 37 -3.91 12.07 -14.10
C ILE A 37 -3.20 11.63 -15.38
N ASN A 38 -2.30 12.48 -15.90
CA ASN A 38 -1.50 12.11 -17.05
C ASN A 38 -0.41 11.12 -16.61
N ASN A 39 -0.47 9.88 -17.12
CA ASN A 39 0.58 8.91 -16.88
C ASN A 39 1.84 9.22 -17.69
N ASN A 40 2.90 9.66 -17.00
CA ASN A 40 4.24 9.87 -17.55
C ASN A 40 5.29 8.97 -16.87
N ALA A 41 4.91 8.19 -15.85
CA ALA A 41 5.85 7.50 -14.97
C ALA A 41 6.04 6.01 -15.26
N PHE A 42 5.12 5.38 -16.00
CA PHE A 42 5.19 3.96 -16.36
C PHE A 42 4.47 3.66 -17.67
N GLN A 43 4.70 2.49 -18.24
CA GLN A 43 4.06 2.03 -19.48
C GLN A 43 3.80 0.52 -19.45
N GLY A 44 3.03 0.01 -20.43
CA GLY A 44 2.84 -1.42 -20.61
C GLY A 44 4.15 -2.20 -20.72
N GLY A 45 4.17 -3.39 -20.12
CA GLY A 45 5.34 -4.27 -20.08
C GLY A 45 6.37 -3.90 -19.01
N GLU A 46 6.15 -2.87 -18.21
CA GLU A 46 7.00 -2.55 -17.06
C GLU A 46 7.08 -3.73 -16.09
N LYS A 47 8.30 -4.03 -15.64
CA LYS A 47 8.59 -5.04 -14.62
C LYS A 47 9.48 -4.45 -13.55
N LEU A 48 8.99 -4.43 -12.32
CA LEU A 48 9.76 -4.02 -11.15
C LEU A 48 9.98 -5.23 -10.25
N VAL A 49 11.21 -5.40 -9.75
CA VAL A 49 11.56 -6.48 -8.82
C VAL A 49 12.25 -5.86 -7.61
N TYR A 50 11.60 -5.93 -6.46
CA TYR A 50 12.14 -5.52 -5.19
C TYR A 50 12.61 -6.75 -4.42
N LYS A 51 13.85 -6.72 -3.93
CA LYS A 51 14.43 -7.81 -3.14
C LYS A 51 14.42 -7.43 -1.67
N LEU A 52 13.87 -8.31 -0.84
CA LEU A 52 13.75 -8.13 0.60
C LEU A 52 14.91 -8.83 1.30
N TYR A 53 15.47 -8.17 2.30
CA TYR A 53 16.58 -8.68 3.09
C TYR A 53 16.31 -8.44 4.59
N TYR A 54 16.61 -9.43 5.42
CA TYR A 54 16.73 -9.22 6.87
C TYR A 54 18.13 -8.70 7.19
N ASN A 55 18.20 -7.65 8.00
CA ASN A 55 19.47 -7.17 8.55
C ASN A 55 19.75 -7.91 9.87
N TRP A 56 20.79 -8.75 9.88
CA TRP A 56 21.30 -9.40 11.09
C TRP A 56 22.67 -8.82 11.45
N LYS A 57 22.65 -7.73 12.24
CA LYS A 57 23.82 -6.94 12.68
C LYS A 57 24.66 -6.40 11.51
N PHE A 58 25.52 -7.24 10.94
CA PHE A 58 26.46 -6.89 9.88
C PHE A 58 26.24 -7.69 8.59
N VAL A 59 25.26 -8.59 8.57
CA VAL A 59 24.96 -9.46 7.42
C VAL A 59 23.54 -9.19 6.93
N TRP A 60 23.38 -9.05 5.62
CA TRP A 60 22.08 -8.96 4.95
C TRP A 60 21.69 -10.32 4.40
N ILE A 61 20.62 -10.90 4.94
CA ILE A 61 20.15 -12.22 4.58
C ILE A 61 18.99 -12.06 3.60
N PRO A 62 19.08 -12.57 2.35
CA PRO A 62 18.00 -12.47 1.38
C PRO A 62 16.77 -13.25 1.88
N ALA A 63 15.61 -12.59 1.93
CA ALA A 63 14.38 -13.16 2.46
C ALA A 63 13.39 -13.56 1.36
N GLY A 64 13.31 -12.74 0.30
CA GLY A 64 12.35 -12.93 -0.77
C GLY A 64 12.34 -11.77 -1.75
N GLU A 65 11.32 -11.74 -2.60
CA GLU A 65 11.13 -10.68 -3.58
C GLU A 65 9.66 -10.37 -3.83
N VAL A 66 9.40 -9.12 -4.22
CA VAL A 66 8.12 -8.66 -4.74
C VAL A 66 8.31 -8.26 -6.19
N LYS A 67 7.50 -8.83 -7.08
CA LYS A 67 7.52 -8.55 -8.52
C LYS A 67 6.23 -7.88 -8.93
N PHE A 68 6.36 -6.74 -9.60
CA PHE A 68 5.27 -6.05 -10.28
C PHE A 68 5.39 -6.28 -11.78
N ASN A 69 4.28 -6.53 -12.45
CA ASN A 69 4.20 -6.69 -13.89
C ASN A 69 2.98 -5.94 -14.43
N VAL A 70 3.24 -4.96 -15.29
CA VAL A 70 2.19 -4.14 -15.92
C VAL A 70 1.84 -4.71 -17.29
N ILE A 71 0.56 -5.01 -17.50
CA ILE A 71 -0.02 -5.30 -18.80
C ILE A 71 -0.82 -4.08 -19.24
N GLU A 72 -0.66 -3.70 -20.49
CA GLU A 72 -1.39 -2.59 -21.08
C GLU A 72 -2.40 -3.12 -22.09
N ASN A 73 -3.68 -2.89 -21.82
CA ASN A 73 -4.77 -3.20 -22.73
C ASN A 73 -5.21 -1.93 -23.47
N LYS A 74 -6.33 -1.98 -24.21
CA LYS A 74 -6.82 -0.81 -24.94
C LYS A 74 -7.20 0.35 -24.00
N ASN A 75 -7.98 0.06 -22.96
CA ASN A 75 -8.62 1.08 -22.10
C ASN A 75 -8.11 1.06 -20.66
N ASP A 76 -7.30 0.07 -20.29
CA ASP A 76 -6.87 -0.16 -18.92
C ASP A 76 -5.42 -0.63 -18.83
N PHE A 77 -4.85 -0.45 -17.64
CA PHE A 77 -3.64 -1.11 -17.18
C PHE A 77 -4.03 -2.20 -16.18
N GLU A 78 -3.44 -3.37 -16.33
CA GLU A 78 -3.54 -4.45 -15.36
C GLU A 78 -2.19 -4.65 -14.70
N VAL A 79 -2.14 -4.54 -13.37
CA VAL A 79 -0.92 -4.72 -12.59
C VAL A 79 -1.03 -5.99 -11.78
N TYR A 80 -0.12 -6.91 -12.02
CA TYR A 80 0.03 -8.12 -11.22
C TYR A 80 1.21 -7.95 -10.28
N VAL A 81 0.98 -8.22 -9.00
CA VAL A 81 2.03 -8.19 -7.98
C VAL A 81 2.13 -9.56 -7.33
N THR A 82 3.35 -10.09 -7.26
CA THR A 82 3.62 -11.37 -6.56
C THR A 82 4.71 -11.16 -5.52
N GLY A 83 4.42 -11.48 -4.27
CA GLY A 83 5.38 -11.46 -3.16
C GLY A 83 5.70 -12.89 -2.76
N LYS A 84 6.98 -13.28 -2.78
CA LYS A 84 7.40 -14.64 -2.41
C LYS A 84 8.67 -14.65 -1.58
N THR A 85 8.70 -15.50 -0.55
CA THR A 85 9.96 -15.89 0.10
C THR A 85 10.78 -16.79 -0.81
N TYR A 86 12.09 -16.77 -0.69
CA TYR A 86 12.94 -17.70 -1.43
C TYR A 86 12.78 -19.13 -0.88
N GLU A 87 12.75 -20.13 -1.76
CA GLU A 87 12.47 -21.54 -1.41
C GLU A 87 13.35 -22.09 -0.28
N SER A 88 14.61 -21.64 -0.20
CA SER A 88 15.55 -21.99 0.86
C SER A 88 15.09 -21.60 2.27
N TYR A 89 14.09 -20.73 2.40
CA TYR A 89 13.55 -20.22 3.67
C TYR A 89 12.10 -20.63 3.94
N ASN A 90 11.45 -21.39 3.03
CA ASN A 90 10.06 -21.81 3.19
C ASN A 90 9.82 -22.66 4.45
N SER A 91 10.85 -23.32 4.97
CA SER A 91 10.78 -24.08 6.23
C SER A 91 10.68 -23.23 7.49
N PHE A 92 11.04 -21.94 7.41
CA PHE A 92 10.97 -21.00 8.54
C PHE A 92 9.70 -20.14 8.46
N PHE A 93 9.42 -19.56 7.29
CA PHE A 93 8.20 -18.78 7.04
C PHE A 93 8.00 -18.67 5.52
N GLU A 94 6.89 -19.23 5.01
CA GLU A 94 6.54 -19.17 3.59
C GLU A 94 5.64 -17.96 3.32
N VAL A 95 5.95 -17.17 2.30
CA VAL A 95 5.06 -16.13 1.76
C VAL A 95 4.75 -16.47 0.30
N ASP A 96 3.47 -16.48 -0.07
CA ASP A 96 2.98 -16.53 -1.45
C ASP A 96 1.79 -15.59 -1.60
N ASP A 97 2.11 -14.34 -1.88
CA ASP A 97 1.17 -13.25 -1.96
C ASP A 97 0.89 -12.88 -3.40
N LYS A 98 -0.38 -12.66 -3.71
CA LYS A 98 -0.85 -12.22 -5.03
C LYS A 98 -1.75 -11.02 -4.87
N PHE A 99 -1.39 -9.95 -5.56
CA PHE A 99 -2.26 -8.80 -5.73
C PHE A 99 -2.49 -8.56 -7.21
N TYR A 100 -3.65 -8.01 -7.51
CA TYR A 100 -4.01 -7.56 -8.84
C TYR A 100 -4.79 -6.27 -8.73
N SER A 101 -4.51 -5.33 -9.62
CA SER A 101 -5.31 -4.12 -9.79
C SER A 101 -5.50 -3.83 -11.27
N LYS A 102 -6.73 -3.49 -11.64
CA LYS A 102 -7.10 -3.02 -12.96
C LYS A 102 -7.43 -1.54 -12.89
N MET A 103 -6.72 -0.72 -13.63
CA MET A 103 -6.84 0.74 -13.60
C MET A 103 -7.30 1.28 -14.96
N ASN A 104 -8.25 2.21 -14.94
CA ASN A 104 -8.61 2.98 -16.14
C ASN A 104 -7.40 3.81 -16.60
N LYS A 105 -7.09 3.85 -17.90
CA LYS A 105 -5.92 4.56 -18.42
C LYS A 105 -5.97 6.08 -18.30
N GLU A 106 -7.16 6.65 -18.36
CA GLU A 106 -7.36 8.10 -18.37
C GLU A 106 -7.32 8.67 -16.95
N THR A 107 -7.82 7.92 -15.97
CA THR A 107 -7.92 8.36 -14.58
C THR A 107 -6.89 7.74 -13.65
N LEU A 108 -6.27 6.62 -14.04
CA LEU A 108 -5.50 5.71 -13.17
C LEU A 108 -6.25 5.27 -11.90
N LEU A 109 -7.58 5.41 -11.89
CA LEU A 109 -8.40 4.89 -10.81
C LEU A 109 -8.70 3.40 -11.06
N PRO A 110 -8.69 2.58 -10.01
CA PRO A 110 -8.99 1.17 -10.13
C PRO A 110 -10.48 0.93 -10.44
N THR A 111 -10.74 -0.08 -11.24
CA THR A 111 -12.05 -0.71 -11.43
C THR A 111 -12.17 -2.01 -10.66
N ASP A 112 -11.06 -2.73 -10.50
CA ASP A 112 -11.01 -4.02 -9.84
C ASP A 112 -9.73 -4.15 -9.03
N PHE A 113 -9.84 -4.72 -7.84
CA PHE A 113 -8.72 -5.11 -6.99
C PHE A 113 -8.92 -6.53 -6.46
N LEU A 114 -7.82 -7.26 -6.32
CA LEU A 114 -7.76 -8.57 -5.68
C LEU A 114 -6.50 -8.66 -4.81
N ARG A 115 -6.68 -9.21 -3.61
CA ARG A 115 -5.63 -9.67 -2.69
C ARG A 115 -5.91 -11.11 -2.33
N ASP A 116 -4.97 -12.00 -2.62
CA ASP A 116 -4.98 -13.41 -2.23
C ASP A 116 -3.61 -13.75 -1.67
N ILE A 117 -3.51 -13.85 -0.36
CA ILE A 117 -2.23 -13.93 0.35
C ILE A 117 -2.15 -15.14 1.27
N LYS A 118 -0.94 -15.69 1.39
CA LYS A 118 -0.60 -16.78 2.30
C LYS A 118 0.76 -16.47 2.94
N GLU A 119 0.72 -16.21 4.24
CA GLU A 119 1.90 -15.88 5.05
C GLU A 119 1.99 -16.86 6.22
N GLY A 120 2.76 -17.93 6.04
CA GLY A 120 2.79 -19.07 6.94
C GLY A 120 1.42 -19.75 7.03
N ASN A 121 0.77 -19.62 8.19
CA ASN A 121 -0.58 -20.14 8.45
C ASN A 121 -1.69 -19.10 8.27
N TYR A 122 -1.31 -17.84 8.03
CA TYR A 122 -2.26 -16.76 7.77
C TYR A 122 -2.65 -16.82 6.29
N VAL A 123 -3.96 -16.74 6.03
CA VAL A 123 -4.51 -16.62 4.68
C VAL A 123 -5.57 -15.55 4.69
N LYS A 124 -5.63 -14.79 3.60
CA LYS A 124 -6.58 -13.70 3.46
C LYS A 124 -6.95 -13.52 1.99
N TYR A 125 -8.24 -13.33 1.76
CA TYR A 125 -8.80 -13.03 0.46
C TYR A 125 -9.62 -11.74 0.55
N ASP A 126 -9.31 -10.80 -0.34
CA ASP A 126 -10.10 -9.58 -0.53
C ASP A 126 -10.26 -9.29 -2.01
N SER A 127 -11.45 -8.85 -2.42
CA SER A 127 -11.69 -8.32 -3.76
C SER A 127 -12.50 -7.05 -3.63
N ILE A 128 -12.25 -6.08 -4.49
CA ILE A 128 -13.02 -4.84 -4.54
C ILE A 128 -13.37 -4.55 -6.00
N SER A 129 -14.64 -4.28 -6.26
CA SER A 129 -15.14 -3.73 -7.52
C SER A 129 -15.52 -2.27 -7.27
N PHE A 130 -14.97 -1.36 -8.05
CA PHE A 130 -15.11 0.08 -7.85
C PHE A 130 -16.04 0.68 -8.90
N ASP A 131 -17.07 1.38 -8.44
CA ASP A 131 -17.91 2.26 -9.25
C ASP A 131 -17.49 3.71 -8.96
N GLN A 132 -16.38 4.11 -9.57
CA GLN A 132 -15.77 5.43 -9.38
C GLN A 132 -16.75 6.59 -9.67
N PRO A 133 -17.57 6.57 -10.75
CA PRO A 133 -18.54 7.64 -11.01
C PRO A 133 -19.60 7.83 -9.92
N ASN A 134 -19.95 6.77 -9.18
CA ASN A 134 -20.97 6.82 -8.12
C ASN A 134 -20.37 6.73 -6.71
N TYR A 135 -19.04 6.77 -6.57
CA TYR A 135 -18.32 6.65 -5.30
C TYR A 135 -18.66 5.39 -4.48
N ASN A 136 -19.08 4.33 -5.16
CA ASN A 136 -19.44 3.07 -4.52
C ASN A 136 -18.37 2.01 -4.72
N ALA A 137 -18.24 1.11 -3.75
CA ALA A 137 -17.40 -0.07 -3.85
C ALA A 137 -18.14 -1.30 -3.33
N ASN A 138 -18.13 -2.38 -4.11
CA ASN A 138 -18.55 -3.70 -3.65
C ASN A 138 -17.31 -4.49 -3.25
N THR A 139 -17.28 -4.98 -2.02
CA THR A 139 -16.14 -5.69 -1.45
C THR A 139 -16.51 -7.14 -1.17
N LEU A 140 -15.54 -8.04 -1.33
CA LEU A 140 -15.57 -9.40 -0.81
C LEU A 140 -14.41 -9.56 0.17
N HIS A 141 -14.68 -9.90 1.42
CA HIS A 141 -13.66 -10.02 2.47
C HIS A 141 -13.77 -11.37 3.19
N GLY A 142 -12.69 -12.15 3.22
CA GLY A 142 -12.72 -13.48 3.83
C GLY A 142 -11.34 -14.06 4.12
N ARG A 143 -11.31 -15.30 4.63
CA ARG A 143 -10.08 -16.09 4.69
C ARG A 143 -9.74 -16.69 3.33
N THR A 144 -10.77 -17.09 2.59
CA THR A 144 -10.69 -17.62 1.22
C THR A 144 -11.82 -17.03 0.40
N LYS A 145 -11.78 -17.21 -0.93
CA LYS A 145 -12.84 -16.75 -1.83
C LYS A 145 -14.21 -17.33 -1.49
N GLU A 146 -14.27 -18.58 -1.04
CA GLU A 146 -15.50 -19.31 -0.73
C GLU A 146 -16.14 -18.87 0.59
N THR A 147 -15.31 -18.31 1.49
CA THR A 147 -15.73 -17.83 2.80
C THR A 147 -15.81 -16.30 2.87
N ALA A 148 -15.61 -15.62 1.74
CA ALA A 148 -15.65 -14.18 1.66
C ALA A 148 -17.10 -13.68 1.70
N GLU A 149 -17.32 -12.67 2.54
CA GLU A 149 -18.62 -12.01 2.69
C GLU A 149 -18.63 -10.73 1.87
N SER A 150 -19.80 -10.40 1.32
CA SER A 150 -19.98 -9.21 0.49
C SER A 150 -20.47 -8.03 1.30
N GLU A 151 -19.89 -6.86 1.06
CA GLU A 151 -20.33 -5.60 1.66
C GLU A 151 -20.22 -4.46 0.64
N ASP A 152 -21.25 -3.62 0.62
CA ASP A 152 -21.32 -2.43 -0.23
C ASP A 152 -20.99 -1.19 0.58
N TRP A 153 -20.16 -0.32 -0.01
CA TRP A 153 -19.68 0.90 0.61
C TRP A 153 -19.99 2.10 -0.28
N ASP A 154 -20.53 3.16 0.30
CA ASP A 154 -20.58 4.50 -0.27
C ASP A 154 -19.49 5.33 0.41
N LEU A 155 -18.44 5.68 -0.34
CA LEU A 155 -17.24 6.31 0.19
C LEU A 155 -17.26 7.84 -0.02
N GLY A 156 -18.13 8.35 -0.89
CA GLY A 156 -18.27 9.79 -1.16
C GLY A 156 -17.08 10.47 -1.84
N GLU A 157 -16.04 9.73 -2.21
CA GLU A 157 -14.82 10.24 -2.86
C GLU A 157 -14.20 9.21 -3.80
N CYS A 158 -13.24 9.65 -4.63
CA CYS A 158 -12.50 8.77 -5.54
C CYS A 158 -11.63 7.79 -4.74
N MET A 159 -11.55 6.55 -5.22
CA MET A 159 -10.96 5.46 -4.45
C MET A 159 -9.69 4.94 -5.12
N GLN A 160 -8.68 4.61 -4.31
CA GLN A 160 -7.48 3.91 -4.74
C GLN A 160 -7.35 2.61 -3.94
N ASP A 161 -6.84 1.57 -4.58
CA ASP A 161 -6.44 0.33 -3.91
C ASP A 161 -4.93 0.34 -3.61
N MET A 162 -4.47 -0.67 -2.88
CA MET A 162 -3.07 -0.76 -2.43
C MET A 162 -2.03 -0.77 -3.57
N VAL A 163 -2.39 -1.28 -4.74
CA VAL A 163 -1.52 -1.35 -5.92
C VAL A 163 -1.71 -0.10 -6.77
N SER A 164 -2.95 0.29 -7.07
CA SER A 164 -3.21 1.45 -7.93
C SER A 164 -2.68 2.75 -7.34
N ILE A 165 -2.73 2.95 -6.02
CA ILE A 165 -2.14 4.12 -5.37
C ILE A 165 -0.64 4.24 -5.65
N LEU A 166 0.11 3.12 -5.70
CA LEU A 166 1.56 3.13 -5.96
C LEU A 166 1.88 3.63 -7.37
N TYR A 167 1.00 3.37 -8.34
CA TYR A 167 1.16 3.84 -9.70
C TYR A 167 0.63 5.28 -9.88
N TYR A 168 -0.42 5.64 -9.14
CA TYR A 168 -0.94 7.00 -9.11
C TYR A 168 0.11 7.98 -8.56
N VAL A 169 0.68 7.71 -7.37
CA VAL A 169 1.64 8.64 -6.71
C VAL A 169 2.91 8.86 -7.52
N ARG A 170 3.32 7.92 -8.38
CA ARG A 170 4.48 8.07 -9.26
C ARG A 170 4.30 9.18 -10.30
N ASN A 171 3.06 9.60 -10.55
CA ASN A 171 2.72 10.65 -11.50
C ASN A 171 2.46 12.01 -10.83
N LEU A 172 2.59 12.10 -9.50
CA LEU A 172 2.46 13.34 -8.77
C LEU A 172 3.80 14.10 -8.76
N ASP A 173 3.71 15.43 -8.83
CA ASP A 173 4.85 16.31 -8.60
C ASP A 173 4.94 16.63 -7.10
N PHE A 174 6.11 16.38 -6.52
CA PHE A 174 6.39 16.61 -5.10
C PHE A 174 7.38 17.74 -4.88
N GLU A 175 7.78 18.47 -5.93
CA GLU A 175 8.64 19.64 -5.76
C GLU A 175 7.90 20.73 -4.95
N SER A 176 8.52 21.11 -3.83
CA SER A 176 8.07 22.11 -2.86
C SER A 176 8.74 23.46 -3.09
#